data_AF-A0A7S0BAX3-F1
#
_entry.id   AF-A0A7S0BAX3-F1
#
_cell.length_a   1.000
_cell.length_b   1.000
_cell.length_c   1.000
_cell.angle_alpha   90.00
_cell.angle_beta   90.00
_cell.angle_gamma   90.00
#
_symmetry.space_group_name_H-M   'P 1'
#
loop_
_entity.id
_entity.type
_entity.pdbx_description
1 polymer ?
#
loop_
_entity_poly.entity_id
_entity_poly.type
_entity_poly.pdbx_seq_one_letter_code
_entity_poly.pdbx_strand_id
1 'polypeptide(L)'
;SEIRMFTVGTSNVGWQTWPDQVHVMLKELGYTVTKGPEHGAEGITQQPLKHRLQECDDADKWSNLETPRFARIGWNSWGFAYETKDDCDSNNHRRIAGHPVSCINGWACNPHNEDPGWPVVPLSKIRDATRHSDLVLLSTWVNDAKHRWHGNLCYKGAGLSHESTANISADGLRRTIAAIREVNAESVVLVMASYPQSANYGVNRGTAAQFEALNADVEAQLRGLRRTYFVGFSLPPDAEVFQRRSPGHPNCRGDRAM
;
A
#
# COMPACT_ATOMS: atom_id res chain seq x y z
N SER A 1 24.01 8.65 -10.83
CA SER A 1 24.06 7.60 -9.78
C SER A 1 22.96 6.58 -10.03
N GLU A 2 23.16 5.32 -9.65
CA GLU A 2 22.15 4.26 -9.81
C GLU A 2 21.22 4.20 -8.59
N ILE A 3 19.92 3.98 -8.81
CA ILE A 3 18.92 3.73 -7.76
C ILE A 3 18.10 2.49 -8.12
N ARG A 4 18.05 1.52 -7.21
CA ARG A 4 17.18 0.34 -7.30
C ARG A 4 15.92 0.58 -6.48
N MET A 5 14.79 0.68 -7.17
CA MET A 5 13.50 0.99 -6.55
C MET A 5 12.59 -0.25 -6.50
N PHE A 6 11.90 -0.45 -5.37
CA PHE A 6 10.90 -1.49 -5.22
C PHE A 6 9.66 -0.95 -4.50
N THR A 7 8.47 -1.19 -5.05
CA THR A 7 7.21 -0.71 -4.47
C THR A 7 6.36 -1.87 -3.95
N VAL A 8 5.84 -1.77 -2.73
CA VAL A 8 4.96 -2.76 -2.12
C VAL A 8 3.66 -2.09 -1.71
N GLY A 9 2.53 -2.66 -2.10
CA GLY A 9 1.26 -2.13 -1.67
C GLY A 9 0.07 -2.98 -2.07
N THR A 10 -1.10 -2.35 -2.04
CA THR A 10 -2.36 -3.02 -2.36
C THR A 10 -2.81 -2.66 -3.77
N SER A 11 -4.12 -2.52 -3.98
CA SER A 11 -4.71 -2.10 -5.25
C SER A 11 -4.17 -0.75 -5.75
N ASN A 12 -3.74 0.13 -4.85
CA ASN A 12 -3.15 1.42 -5.24
C ASN A 12 -1.75 1.31 -5.86
N VAL A 13 -1.05 0.19 -5.68
CA VAL A 13 0.21 -0.10 -6.38
C VAL A 13 -0.07 -0.91 -7.65
N GLY A 14 -1.06 -1.81 -7.59
CA GLY A 14 -1.40 -2.71 -8.70
C GLY A 14 -2.22 -2.08 -9.83
N TRP A 15 -3.00 -1.02 -9.57
CA TRP A 15 -3.93 -0.41 -10.53
C TRP A 15 -3.59 1.04 -10.91
N GLN A 16 -2.54 1.63 -10.33
CA GLN A 16 -2.19 3.04 -10.53
C GLN A 16 -0.77 3.22 -11.08
N THR A 17 -0.51 4.40 -11.62
CA THR A 17 0.75 4.77 -12.31
C THR A 17 1.72 5.56 -11.45
N TRP A 18 1.33 6.01 -10.26
CA TRP A 18 2.20 6.82 -9.40
C TRP A 18 3.60 6.20 -9.18
N PRO A 19 3.81 4.86 -9.05
CA PRO A 19 5.16 4.32 -8.94
C PRO A 19 5.99 4.54 -10.21
N ASP A 20 5.35 4.49 -11.38
CA ASP A 20 6.02 4.77 -12.66
C ASP A 20 6.31 6.27 -12.82
N GLN A 21 5.44 7.14 -12.28
CA GLN A 21 5.70 8.59 -12.27
C GLN A 21 6.89 8.92 -11.37
N VAL A 22 7.00 8.30 -10.19
CA VAL A 22 8.21 8.42 -9.34
C VAL A 22 9.46 7.92 -10.07
N HIS A 23 9.36 6.80 -10.79
CA HIS A 23 10.45 6.30 -11.63
C HIS A 23 10.89 7.36 -12.64
N VAL A 24 9.96 7.96 -13.40
CA VAL A 24 10.28 9.06 -14.34
C VAL A 24 10.95 10.23 -13.63
N MET A 25 10.40 10.69 -12.51
CA MET A 25 10.95 11.83 -11.76
C MET A 25 12.40 11.56 -11.31
N LEU A 26 12.71 10.35 -10.85
CA LEU A 26 14.08 9.97 -10.52
C LEU A 26 15.01 10.01 -11.75
N LYS A 27 14.54 9.58 -12.92
CA LYS A 27 15.30 9.68 -14.17
C LYS A 27 15.54 11.13 -14.58
N GLU A 28 14.51 11.99 -14.44
CA GLU A 28 14.62 13.43 -14.72
C GLU A 28 15.61 14.14 -13.79
N LEU A 29 15.76 13.65 -12.55
CA LEU A 29 16.78 14.10 -11.61
C LEU A 29 18.19 13.56 -11.91
N GLY A 30 18.38 12.80 -13.00
CA GLY A 30 19.67 12.27 -13.44
C GLY A 30 20.07 10.93 -12.79
N TYR A 31 19.13 10.23 -12.15
CA TYR A 31 19.37 8.88 -11.65
C TYR A 31 19.13 7.83 -12.74
N THR A 32 19.99 6.81 -12.78
CA THR A 32 19.68 5.58 -13.51
C THR A 32 18.84 4.71 -12.60
N VAL A 33 17.55 4.59 -12.88
CA VAL A 33 16.68 3.68 -12.14
C VAL A 33 16.78 2.30 -12.77
N THR A 34 17.38 1.36 -12.06
CA THR A 34 17.55 -0.02 -12.53
C THR A 34 16.46 -0.92 -11.95
N LYS A 35 16.29 -2.07 -12.60
CA LYS A 35 15.37 -3.09 -12.12
C LYS A 35 15.83 -3.50 -10.72
N GLY A 36 14.97 -3.28 -9.72
CA GLY A 36 14.98 -4.02 -8.45
C GLY A 36 14.98 -5.54 -8.67
N PRO A 37 15.14 -6.36 -7.62
CA PRO A 37 15.66 -7.71 -7.74
C PRO A 37 15.04 -8.51 -8.89
N GLU A 38 15.93 -9.22 -9.59
CA GLU A 38 15.65 -9.95 -10.81
C GLU A 38 14.30 -10.66 -10.75
N HIS A 39 13.52 -10.47 -11.82
CA HIS A 39 12.34 -11.24 -12.18
C HIS A 39 12.43 -12.68 -11.62
N GLY A 40 11.59 -13.04 -10.66
CA GLY A 40 11.67 -14.40 -10.10
C GLY A 40 10.74 -14.73 -8.95
N ALA A 41 10.42 -13.77 -8.08
CA ALA A 41 9.45 -14.06 -7.02
C ALA A 41 8.02 -13.97 -7.57
N GLU A 42 7.31 -15.10 -7.51
CA GLU A 42 5.91 -15.25 -7.94
C GLU A 42 5.03 -14.07 -7.48
N GLY A 43 4.32 -13.42 -8.40
CA GLY A 43 3.42 -12.31 -8.06
C GLY A 43 4.09 -10.94 -7.85
N ILE A 44 5.39 -10.79 -8.12
CA ILE A 44 5.98 -9.50 -8.49
C ILE A 44 5.57 -9.17 -9.92
N THR A 45 5.13 -7.93 -10.15
CA THR A 45 4.78 -7.39 -11.47
C THR A 45 5.66 -6.17 -11.75
N GLN A 46 5.76 -5.77 -13.01
CA GLN A 46 6.56 -4.60 -13.41
C GLN A 46 5.72 -3.48 -14.01
N GLN A 47 4.44 -3.74 -14.23
CA GLN A 47 3.48 -2.80 -14.78
C GLN A 47 2.16 -2.93 -14.01
N PRO A 48 1.36 -1.87 -13.97
CA PRO A 48 -0.03 -1.96 -13.51
C PRO A 48 -0.82 -3.01 -14.29
N LEU A 49 -1.88 -3.54 -13.68
CA LEU A 49 -2.78 -4.46 -14.38
C LEU A 49 -3.52 -3.73 -15.51
N LYS A 50 -3.12 -4.03 -16.76
CA LYS A 50 -3.53 -3.32 -17.99
C LYS A 50 -5.05 -3.09 -18.11
N HIS A 51 -5.87 -4.07 -17.73
CA HIS A 51 -7.33 -3.98 -17.82
C HIS A 51 -7.98 -3.12 -16.72
N ARG A 52 -7.21 -2.49 -15.82
CA ARG A 52 -7.68 -1.55 -14.80
C ARG A 52 -6.95 -0.20 -14.86
N LEU A 53 -5.95 -0.08 -15.73
CA LEU A 53 -5.17 1.13 -15.88
C LEU A 53 -6.06 2.26 -16.45
N GLN A 54 -5.93 3.44 -15.85
CA GLN A 54 -6.47 4.68 -16.39
C GLN A 54 -5.54 5.18 -17.49
N GLU A 55 -6.09 5.58 -18.64
CA GLU A 55 -5.32 6.24 -19.68
C GLU A 55 -5.06 7.69 -19.27
N CYS A 56 -3.80 8.11 -19.37
CA CYS A 56 -3.31 9.45 -19.05
C CYS A 56 -2.67 10.06 -20.30
N ASP A 57 -2.88 11.35 -20.54
CA ASP A 57 -2.39 12.04 -21.75
C ASP A 57 -0.85 11.99 -21.89
N ASP A 58 -0.13 11.93 -20.78
CA ASP A 58 1.33 11.84 -20.71
C ASP A 58 1.85 10.44 -20.39
N ALA A 59 1.00 9.42 -20.53
CA ALA A 59 1.35 8.03 -20.27
C ALA A 59 2.57 7.55 -21.07
N ASP A 60 2.83 8.08 -22.26
CA ASP A 60 3.98 7.74 -23.10
C ASP A 60 5.33 7.91 -22.38
N LYS A 61 5.39 8.77 -21.36
CA LYS A 61 6.60 8.99 -20.55
C LYS A 61 6.94 7.82 -19.63
N TRP A 62 5.94 7.00 -19.26
CA TRP A 62 6.11 5.96 -18.24
C TRP A 62 5.49 4.59 -18.57
N SER A 63 4.64 4.50 -19.58
CA SER A 63 3.93 3.27 -19.96
C SER A 63 4.85 2.12 -20.36
N ASN A 64 6.04 2.45 -20.85
CA ASN A 64 7.09 1.50 -21.24
C ASN A 64 8.10 1.22 -20.13
N LEU A 65 7.95 1.83 -18.95
CA LEU A 65 8.84 1.55 -17.83
C LEU A 65 8.49 0.20 -17.21
N GLU A 66 9.53 -0.51 -16.80
CA GLU A 66 9.42 -1.70 -15.97
C GLU A 66 9.75 -1.29 -14.54
N THR A 67 8.72 -0.87 -13.80
CA THR A 67 8.84 -0.43 -12.41
C THR A 67 8.51 -1.59 -11.48
N PRO A 68 9.51 -2.17 -10.79
CA PRO A 68 9.32 -3.34 -9.94
C PRO A 68 8.32 -3.06 -8.81
N ARG A 69 7.28 -3.87 -8.74
CA ARG A 69 6.25 -3.72 -7.71
C ARG A 69 5.65 -5.05 -7.28
N PHE A 70 5.27 -5.10 -6.02
CA PHE A 70 4.49 -6.18 -5.46
C PHE A 70 3.15 -5.65 -4.96
N ALA A 71 2.07 -6.13 -5.56
CA ALA A 71 0.72 -5.68 -5.24
C ALA A 71 -0.18 -6.85 -4.83
N ARG A 72 -1.03 -6.61 -3.83
CA ARG A 72 -2.16 -7.49 -3.48
C ARG A 72 -3.44 -6.69 -3.33
N ILE A 73 -4.32 -6.81 -4.31
CA ILE A 73 -5.53 -5.97 -4.44
C ILE A 73 -6.48 -6.19 -3.27
N GLY A 74 -6.97 -5.10 -2.68
CA GLY A 74 -7.96 -5.14 -1.60
C GLY A 74 -7.39 -5.57 -0.25
N TRP A 75 -6.10 -5.91 -0.18
CA TRP A 75 -5.45 -6.29 1.07
C TRP A 75 -5.17 -5.08 1.96
N ASN A 76 -5.03 -5.36 3.25
CA ASN A 76 -4.69 -4.43 4.32
C ASN A 76 -3.23 -4.65 4.77
N SER A 77 -2.71 -3.76 5.60
CA SER A 77 -1.32 -3.79 6.07
C SER A 77 -0.91 -5.15 6.66
N TRP A 78 -1.77 -5.76 7.49
CA TRP A 78 -1.50 -7.05 8.12
C TRP A 78 -1.44 -8.22 7.14
N GLY A 79 -1.97 -8.08 5.93
CA GLY A 79 -1.80 -9.09 4.88
C GLY A 79 -0.36 -9.24 4.40
N PHE A 80 0.47 -8.23 4.66
CA PHE A 80 1.89 -8.16 4.27
C PHE A 80 2.85 -8.32 5.45
N ALA A 81 2.34 -8.48 6.68
CA ALA A 81 3.10 -8.30 7.92
C ALA A 81 3.41 -9.61 8.67
N TYR A 82 3.01 -10.76 8.14
CA TYR A 82 3.14 -12.05 8.80
C TYR A 82 3.58 -13.15 7.82
N GLU A 83 4.22 -14.19 8.33
CA GLU A 83 4.67 -15.33 7.50
C GLU A 83 3.51 -16.26 7.14
N THR A 84 2.64 -16.57 8.10
CA THR A 84 1.60 -17.59 7.97
C THR A 84 0.29 -17.16 8.65
N LYS A 85 -0.70 -18.06 8.68
CA LYS A 85 -1.95 -17.93 9.43
C LYS A 85 -1.95 -18.74 10.73
N ASP A 86 -0.81 -19.25 11.18
CA ASP A 86 -0.77 -20.25 12.25
C ASP A 86 -1.06 -19.66 13.64
N ASP A 87 -0.87 -18.35 13.81
CA ASP A 87 -1.20 -17.58 15.02
C ASP A 87 -2.66 -17.07 15.02
N CYS A 88 -3.47 -17.50 14.07
CA CYS A 88 -4.89 -17.19 14.01
C CYS A 88 -5.69 -18.13 14.90
N ASP A 89 -6.71 -17.58 15.58
CA ASP A 89 -7.68 -18.36 16.32
C ASP A 89 -8.58 -19.19 15.37
N SER A 90 -9.41 -20.05 15.97
CA SER A 90 -10.34 -20.91 15.24
C SER A 90 -11.37 -20.17 14.38
N ASN A 91 -11.50 -18.85 14.53
CA ASN A 91 -12.35 -17.99 13.72
C ASN A 91 -11.55 -17.21 12.67
N ASN A 92 -10.30 -17.60 12.37
CA ASN A 92 -9.39 -16.92 11.44
C ASN A 92 -9.06 -15.47 11.85
N HIS A 93 -8.85 -15.19 13.14
CA HIS A 93 -8.41 -13.86 13.60
C HIS A 93 -7.18 -13.95 14.50
N ARG A 94 -6.31 -12.95 14.45
CA ARG A 94 -5.16 -12.79 15.36
C ARG A 94 -5.28 -11.50 16.16
N ARG A 95 -4.48 -11.35 17.21
CA ARG A 95 -4.41 -10.10 17.98
C ARG A 95 -3.36 -9.17 17.40
N ILE A 96 -3.78 -7.98 16.97
CA ILE A 96 -2.89 -6.91 16.49
C ILE A 96 -3.24 -5.65 17.27
N ALA A 97 -2.25 -5.07 17.94
CA ALA A 97 -2.46 -3.92 18.84
C ALA A 97 -3.64 -4.11 19.82
N GLY A 98 -3.82 -5.34 20.35
CA GLY A 98 -4.92 -5.69 21.27
C GLY A 98 -6.27 -6.03 20.61
N HIS A 99 -6.46 -5.71 19.33
CA HIS A 99 -7.72 -5.93 18.61
C HIS A 99 -7.73 -7.27 17.86
N PRO A 100 -8.89 -7.94 17.75
CA PRO A 100 -9.03 -9.09 16.87
C PRO A 100 -9.05 -8.62 15.42
N VAL A 101 -8.08 -9.07 14.61
CA VAL A 101 -7.95 -8.70 13.20
C VAL A 101 -7.96 -9.96 12.34
N SER A 102 -8.74 -9.92 11.26
CA SER A 102 -8.91 -11.06 10.37
C SER A 102 -7.60 -11.46 9.71
N CYS A 103 -7.33 -12.75 9.70
CA CYS A 103 -6.25 -13.38 8.95
C CYS A 103 -6.63 -13.66 7.49
N ILE A 104 -7.90 -13.44 7.13
CA ILE A 104 -8.36 -13.51 5.76
C ILE A 104 -8.06 -12.17 5.10
N ASN A 105 -7.31 -12.23 4.00
CA ASN A 105 -6.98 -11.07 3.21
C ASN A 105 -7.92 -10.96 2.02
N GLY A 106 -8.19 -9.73 1.60
CA GLY A 106 -9.13 -9.42 0.54
C GLY A 106 -9.89 -8.14 0.86
N TRP A 107 -10.58 -7.60 -0.14
CA TRP A 107 -11.32 -6.36 0.04
C TRP A 107 -12.30 -6.46 1.21
N ALA A 108 -12.05 -5.62 2.23
CA ALA A 108 -12.79 -5.56 3.48
C ALA A 108 -12.93 -6.89 4.24
N CYS A 109 -11.99 -7.82 4.04
CA CYS A 109 -11.97 -9.15 4.65
C CYS A 109 -13.27 -9.93 4.43
N ASN A 110 -13.98 -9.66 3.33
CA ASN A 110 -15.21 -10.34 3.01
C ASN A 110 -14.90 -11.78 2.55
N PRO A 111 -15.36 -12.82 3.28
CA PRO A 111 -15.11 -14.22 2.93
C PRO A 111 -15.79 -14.63 1.62
N HIS A 112 -16.76 -13.89 1.10
CA HIS A 112 -17.36 -14.19 -0.21
C HIS A 112 -16.54 -13.66 -1.39
N ASN A 113 -15.52 -12.84 -1.13
CA ASN A 113 -14.49 -12.51 -2.12
C ASN A 113 -13.33 -13.53 -2.09
N GLU A 114 -13.54 -14.69 -1.44
CA GLU A 114 -12.68 -15.86 -1.51
C GLU A 114 -12.65 -16.40 -2.95
N ASP A 115 -11.73 -15.86 -3.74
CA ASP A 115 -10.99 -16.74 -4.62
C ASP A 115 -10.06 -17.56 -3.70
N PRO A 116 -10.20 -18.90 -3.61
CA PRO A 116 -9.51 -19.76 -2.62
C PRO A 116 -7.96 -19.73 -2.67
N GLY A 117 -7.37 -18.88 -3.52
CA GLY A 117 -5.93 -18.81 -3.81
C GLY A 117 -5.17 -17.59 -3.26
N TRP A 118 -5.69 -16.82 -2.30
CA TRP A 118 -4.95 -15.66 -1.74
C TRP A 118 -4.49 -15.93 -0.28
N PRO A 119 -3.53 -16.86 -0.04
CA PRO A 119 -2.89 -17.01 1.26
C PRO A 119 -2.16 -15.73 1.63
N VAL A 120 -1.85 -15.50 2.92
CA VAL A 120 -0.99 -14.39 3.37
C VAL A 120 0.26 -14.33 2.49
N VAL A 121 0.71 -13.13 2.12
CA VAL A 121 2.01 -13.00 1.48
C VAL A 121 3.03 -13.16 2.58
N PRO A 122 3.85 -14.23 2.55
CA PRO A 122 4.82 -14.42 3.61
C PRO A 122 5.71 -13.18 3.69
N LEU A 123 5.85 -12.63 4.88
CA LEU A 123 6.65 -11.42 5.10
C LEU A 123 8.08 -11.57 4.56
N SER A 124 8.65 -12.78 4.69
CA SER A 124 9.92 -13.20 4.07
C SER A 124 10.01 -12.91 2.58
N LYS A 125 8.90 -13.01 1.83
CA LYS A 125 8.87 -12.68 0.39
C LYS A 125 9.13 -11.20 0.14
N ILE A 126 8.57 -10.32 0.96
CA ILE A 126 8.78 -8.87 0.87
C ILE A 126 10.21 -8.53 1.31
N ARG A 127 10.67 -9.13 2.41
CA ARG A 127 12.05 -9.03 2.87
C ARG A 127 13.02 -9.37 1.74
N ASP A 128 12.91 -10.57 1.16
CA ASP A 128 13.88 -11.03 0.17
C ASP A 128 13.81 -10.20 -1.14
N ALA A 129 12.61 -9.74 -1.53
CA ALA A 129 12.43 -8.83 -2.65
C ALA A 129 12.95 -7.38 -2.42
N THR A 130 13.35 -7.02 -1.20
CA THR A 130 13.90 -5.68 -0.89
C THR A 130 15.40 -5.69 -0.57
N ARG A 131 16.01 -6.88 -0.54
CA ARG A 131 17.43 -7.11 -0.18
C ARG A 131 18.42 -6.22 -0.94
N HIS A 132 18.12 -5.91 -2.20
CA HIS A 132 18.99 -5.12 -3.08
C HIS A 132 18.38 -3.77 -3.48
N SER A 133 17.35 -3.30 -2.78
CA SER A 133 16.74 -2.00 -3.09
C SER A 133 17.45 -0.86 -2.37
N ASP A 134 17.72 0.24 -3.06
CA ASP A 134 18.17 1.49 -2.43
C ASP A 134 16.97 2.28 -1.88
N LEU A 135 15.82 2.14 -2.56
CA LEU A 135 14.56 2.80 -2.22
C LEU A 135 13.41 1.80 -2.20
N VAL A 136 12.68 1.73 -1.08
CA VAL A 136 11.48 0.89 -0.93
C VAL A 136 10.28 1.78 -0.62
N LEU A 137 9.26 1.74 -1.47
CA LEU A 137 8.01 2.48 -1.25
C LEU A 137 6.94 1.53 -0.70
N LEU A 138 6.39 1.84 0.47
CA LEU A 138 5.37 1.06 1.14
C LEU A 138 4.02 1.79 1.12
N SER A 139 3.01 1.15 0.55
CA SER A 139 1.63 1.63 0.53
C SER A 139 0.63 0.47 0.71
N THR A 140 0.90 -0.37 1.72
CA THR A 140 0.15 -1.59 2.01
C THR A 140 -1.15 -1.36 2.80
N TRP A 141 -1.34 -0.16 3.33
CA TRP A 141 -2.28 0.11 4.42
C TRP A 141 -3.47 1.01 4.03
N VAL A 142 -3.61 1.37 2.74
CA VAL A 142 -4.67 2.29 2.28
C VAL A 142 -6.09 1.72 2.40
N ASN A 143 -6.24 0.45 2.73
CA ASN A 143 -7.54 -0.22 2.94
C ASN A 143 -7.90 -0.40 4.41
N ASP A 144 -6.95 -0.19 5.33
CA ASP A 144 -7.10 -0.48 6.76
C ASP A 144 -8.24 0.31 7.42
N ALA A 145 -8.66 1.45 6.85
CA ALA A 145 -9.79 2.26 7.32
C ALA A 145 -11.11 2.05 6.53
N LYS A 146 -11.10 1.19 5.49
CA LYS A 146 -12.20 1.02 4.53
C LYS A 146 -13.12 -0.18 4.82
N HIS A 147 -12.78 -1.02 5.80
CA HIS A 147 -13.58 -2.15 6.29
C HIS A 147 -14.99 -1.78 6.79
N ARG A 148 -15.22 -0.52 7.20
CA ARG A 148 -16.52 -0.03 7.68
C ARG A 148 -17.65 -0.19 6.66
N TRP A 149 -17.32 -0.36 5.39
CA TRP A 149 -18.28 -0.58 4.31
C TRP A 149 -18.86 -1.99 4.27
N HIS A 150 -18.23 -2.93 4.97
CA HIS A 150 -18.64 -4.33 5.02
C HIS A 150 -18.81 -4.75 6.48
N GLY A 151 -19.53 -3.94 7.26
CA GLY A 151 -19.90 -4.28 8.64
C GLY A 151 -18.71 -4.58 9.57
N ASN A 152 -17.51 -4.07 9.28
CA ASN A 152 -16.29 -4.35 10.03
C ASN A 152 -15.93 -5.84 10.15
N LEU A 153 -16.16 -6.62 9.08
CA LEU A 153 -15.80 -8.05 9.04
C LEU A 153 -14.33 -8.31 9.39
N CYS A 154 -13.43 -7.41 9.02
CA CYS A 154 -12.01 -7.48 9.40
C CYS A 154 -11.77 -7.51 10.92
N TYR A 155 -12.73 -7.08 11.74
CA TYR A 155 -12.58 -6.90 13.18
C TYR A 155 -13.69 -7.60 13.97
N LYS A 156 -14.15 -8.77 13.50
CA LYS A 156 -15.29 -9.52 14.10
C LYS A 156 -16.55 -8.66 14.29
N GLY A 157 -16.82 -7.73 13.36
CA GLY A 157 -17.97 -6.83 13.42
C GLY A 157 -17.78 -5.60 14.32
N ALA A 158 -16.65 -5.49 15.03
CA ALA A 158 -16.39 -4.35 15.91
C ALA A 158 -16.08 -3.07 15.10
N GLY A 159 -16.79 -1.98 15.41
CA GLY A 159 -16.41 -0.66 14.94
C GLY A 159 -15.11 -0.24 15.64
N LEU A 160 -14.05 -0.02 14.86
CA LEU A 160 -12.81 0.51 15.40
C LEU A 160 -12.85 2.03 15.46
N SER A 161 -12.24 2.58 16.51
CA SER A 161 -11.90 3.99 16.54
C SER A 161 -10.81 4.29 15.51
N HIS A 162 -10.71 5.57 15.18
CA HIS A 162 -9.65 6.11 14.36
C HIS A 162 -8.24 5.73 14.87
N GLU A 163 -8.02 5.90 16.17
CA GLU A 163 -6.77 5.54 16.88
C GLU A 163 -6.47 4.03 16.80
N SER A 164 -7.48 3.18 16.99
CA SER A 164 -7.31 1.72 16.88
C SER A 164 -6.88 1.30 15.48
N THR A 165 -7.46 1.91 14.43
CA THR A 165 -7.03 1.66 13.05
C THR A 165 -5.57 2.09 12.85
N ALA A 166 -5.16 3.27 13.36
CA ALA A 166 -3.79 3.74 13.27
C ALA A 166 -2.79 2.78 13.95
N ASN A 167 -3.11 2.29 15.15
CA ASN A 167 -2.29 1.33 15.89
C ASN A 167 -2.09 0.01 15.14
N ILE A 168 -3.16 -0.52 14.52
CA ILE A 168 -3.10 -1.75 13.72
C ILE A 168 -2.25 -1.53 12.46
N SER A 169 -2.48 -0.43 11.73
CA SER A 169 -1.69 -0.09 10.53
C SER A 169 -0.22 0.08 10.87
N ALA A 170 0.10 0.77 11.96
CA ALA A 170 1.46 0.98 12.41
C ALA A 170 2.16 -0.31 12.85
N ASP A 171 1.46 -1.25 13.52
CA ASP A 171 2.03 -2.57 13.85
C ASP A 171 2.42 -3.34 12.60
N GLY A 172 1.52 -3.41 11.61
CA GLY A 172 1.77 -4.06 10.33
C GLY A 172 2.97 -3.44 9.59
N LEU A 173 3.00 -2.11 9.49
CA LEU A 173 4.10 -1.38 8.86
C LEU A 173 5.44 -1.60 9.58
N ARG A 174 5.46 -1.52 10.93
CA ARG A 174 6.67 -1.77 11.73
C ARG A 174 7.25 -3.16 11.49
N ARG A 175 6.39 -4.19 11.42
CA ARG A 175 6.80 -5.58 11.10
C ARG A 175 7.40 -5.66 9.71
N THR A 176 6.74 -5.08 8.70
CA THR A 176 7.26 -5.06 7.33
C THR A 176 8.60 -4.33 7.24
N ILE A 177 8.72 -3.16 7.87
CA ILE A 177 9.96 -2.38 7.92
C ILE A 177 11.07 -3.17 8.63
N ALA A 178 10.79 -3.78 9.78
CA ALA A 178 11.77 -4.58 10.51
C ALA A 178 12.33 -5.70 9.63
N ALA A 179 11.47 -6.44 8.92
CA ALA A 179 11.91 -7.48 8.01
C ALA A 179 12.79 -6.94 6.87
N ILE A 180 12.43 -5.80 6.24
CA ILE A 180 13.29 -5.15 5.24
C ILE A 180 14.68 -4.84 5.84
N ARG A 181 14.73 -4.34 7.08
CA ARG A 181 15.97 -4.00 7.78
C ARG A 181 16.85 -5.21 8.10
N GLU A 182 16.26 -6.39 8.33
CA GLU A 182 17.02 -7.62 8.58
C GLU A 182 17.97 -7.97 7.42
N VAL A 183 17.59 -7.63 6.19
CA VAL A 183 18.37 -7.96 4.98
C VAL A 183 19.01 -6.75 4.32
N ASN A 184 18.53 -5.54 4.61
CA ASN A 184 19.02 -4.30 4.02
C ASN A 184 18.80 -3.10 4.95
N ALA A 185 19.73 -2.91 5.89
CA ALA A 185 19.72 -1.79 6.83
C ALA A 185 19.95 -0.41 6.17
N GLU A 186 20.43 -0.38 4.93
CA GLU A 186 20.80 0.84 4.22
C GLU A 186 19.70 1.36 3.29
N SER A 187 18.71 0.56 2.91
CA SER A 187 17.61 1.05 2.08
C SER A 187 16.92 2.28 2.69
N VAL A 188 16.45 3.21 1.87
CA VAL A 188 15.50 4.24 2.32
C VAL A 188 14.10 3.66 2.19
N VAL A 189 13.34 3.65 3.28
CA VAL A 189 11.94 3.18 3.27
C VAL A 189 11.03 4.39 3.32
N LEU A 190 10.20 4.56 2.30
CA LEU A 190 9.19 5.60 2.20
C LEU A 190 7.81 4.99 2.44
N VAL A 191 7.13 5.41 3.51
CA VAL A 191 5.77 4.98 3.81
C VAL A 191 4.82 6.03 3.25
N MET A 192 4.08 5.67 2.21
CA MET A 192 3.14 6.57 1.56
C MET A 192 1.90 6.75 2.43
N ALA A 193 1.43 7.99 2.55
CA ALA A 193 0.18 8.31 3.23
C ALA A 193 -1.02 7.59 2.60
N SER A 194 -2.05 7.38 3.41
CA SER A 194 -3.36 6.93 2.94
C SER A 194 -4.19 8.11 2.45
N TYR A 195 -5.04 7.89 1.45
CA TYR A 195 -5.84 8.95 0.84
C TYR A 195 -7.32 8.87 1.24
N PRO A 196 -8.03 10.01 1.32
CA PRO A 196 -9.45 10.05 1.68
C PRO A 196 -10.34 9.22 0.74
N GLN A 197 -11.58 8.98 1.16
CA GLN A 197 -12.54 8.27 0.32
C GLN A 197 -12.98 9.13 -0.87
N SER A 198 -13.42 8.49 -1.95
CA SER A 198 -13.99 9.20 -3.10
C SER A 198 -15.47 9.50 -2.89
N ALA A 199 -15.94 10.66 -3.35
CA ALA A 199 -17.36 10.96 -3.55
C ALA A 199 -17.52 11.63 -4.91
N ASN A 200 -18.38 11.08 -5.80
CA ASN A 200 -18.58 11.58 -7.17
C ASN A 200 -17.27 11.85 -7.92
N TYR A 201 -16.33 10.91 -7.86
CA TYR A 201 -14.98 10.98 -8.46
C TYR A 201 -14.04 12.08 -7.90
N GLY A 202 -14.50 12.89 -6.94
CA GLY A 202 -13.69 13.83 -6.18
C GLY A 202 -13.38 13.33 -4.76
N VAL A 203 -12.68 14.16 -3.99
CA VAL A 203 -12.40 13.89 -2.57
C VAL A 203 -13.70 13.99 -1.75
N ASN A 204 -14.02 12.94 -1.00
CA ASN A 204 -15.05 13.01 0.03
C ASN A 204 -14.53 13.87 1.20
N ARG A 205 -14.90 15.15 1.19
CA ARG A 205 -14.52 16.13 2.21
C ARG A 205 -14.90 15.70 3.63
N GLY A 206 -15.99 14.94 3.79
CA GLY A 206 -16.40 14.40 5.10
C GLY A 206 -15.42 13.37 5.68
N THR A 207 -14.50 12.86 4.88
CA THR A 207 -13.46 11.91 5.31
C THR A 207 -12.05 12.50 5.29
N ALA A 208 -11.84 13.71 4.76
CA ALA A 208 -10.52 14.30 4.58
C ALA A 208 -9.78 14.46 5.92
N ALA A 209 -10.39 15.17 6.88
CA ALA A 209 -9.81 15.37 8.21
C ALA A 209 -9.56 14.06 8.98
N GLN A 210 -10.41 13.05 8.77
CA GLN A 210 -10.21 11.73 9.39
C GLN A 210 -8.95 11.04 8.85
N PHE A 211 -8.71 11.11 7.54
CA PHE A 211 -7.51 10.53 6.94
C PHE A 211 -6.24 11.36 7.24
N GLU A 212 -6.35 12.68 7.38
CA GLU A 212 -5.25 13.51 7.88
C GLU A 212 -4.84 13.12 9.30
N ALA A 213 -5.81 12.97 10.21
CA ALA A 213 -5.55 12.48 11.56
C ALA A 213 -4.95 11.06 11.54
N LEU A 214 -5.45 10.19 10.66
CA LEU A 214 -4.92 8.83 10.49
C LEU A 214 -3.47 8.80 10.04
N ASN A 215 -3.14 9.58 9.04
CA ASN A 215 -1.79 9.71 8.56
C ASN A 215 -0.86 10.25 9.65
N ALA A 216 -1.30 11.28 10.39
CA ALA A 216 -0.53 11.85 11.49
C ALA A 216 -0.26 10.85 12.62
N ASP A 217 -1.26 10.06 13.02
CA ASP A 217 -1.12 9.06 14.09
C ASP A 217 -0.20 7.91 13.66
N VAL A 218 -0.32 7.44 12.41
CA VAL A 218 0.58 6.42 11.86
C VAL A 218 2.01 6.98 11.74
N GLU A 219 2.18 8.19 11.21
CA GLU A 219 3.48 8.85 11.12
C GLU A 219 4.15 8.97 12.49
N ALA A 220 3.42 9.46 13.50
CA ALA A 220 3.94 9.62 14.86
C ALA A 220 4.46 8.28 15.42
N GLN A 221 3.79 7.19 15.09
CA GLN A 221 4.17 5.84 15.50
C GLN A 221 5.39 5.28 14.75
N LEU A 222 5.62 5.70 13.52
CA LEU A 222 6.78 5.28 12.72
C LEU A 222 8.00 6.21 12.92
N ARG A 223 7.82 7.35 13.60
CA ARG A 223 8.89 8.30 13.90
C ARG A 223 10.02 7.63 14.69
N GLY A 224 11.25 7.91 14.26
CA GLY A 224 12.47 7.36 14.88
C GLY A 224 12.92 6.02 14.31
N LEU A 225 12.13 5.37 13.44
CA LEU A 225 12.61 4.21 12.70
C LEU A 225 13.72 4.62 11.73
N ARG A 226 14.87 3.92 11.78
CA ARG A 226 16.06 4.25 10.99
C ARG A 226 15.73 4.29 9.49
N ARG A 227 16.17 5.37 8.83
CA ARG A 227 16.02 5.60 7.37
C ARG A 227 14.60 5.35 6.85
N THR A 228 13.61 5.64 7.68
CA THR A 228 12.21 5.46 7.36
C THR A 228 11.54 6.81 7.42
N TYR A 229 10.85 7.18 6.35
CA TYR A 229 10.21 8.47 6.20
C TYR A 229 8.76 8.28 5.81
N PHE A 230 7.87 9.06 6.42
CA PHE A 230 6.48 9.12 6.03
C PHE A 230 6.31 10.18 4.94
N VAL A 231 5.67 9.82 3.84
CA VAL A 231 5.47 10.70 2.68
C VAL A 231 4.01 11.10 2.63
N GLY A 232 3.73 12.31 3.13
CA GLY A 232 2.44 12.96 3.02
C GLY A 232 2.21 13.54 1.63
N PHE A 233 0.95 13.58 1.21
CA PHE A 233 0.51 14.27 0.00
C PHE A 233 -0.92 14.78 0.19
N SER A 234 -1.38 15.65 -0.70
CA SER A 234 -2.73 16.22 -0.65
C SER A 234 -3.40 16.12 -2.01
N LEU A 235 -4.57 15.46 -2.03
CA LEU A 235 -5.40 15.42 -3.22
C LEU A 235 -6.18 16.75 -3.36
N PRO A 236 -6.22 17.36 -4.56
CA PRO A 236 -7.00 18.58 -4.77
C PRO A 236 -8.50 18.36 -4.46
N PRO A 237 -9.10 19.06 -3.47
CA PRO A 237 -10.45 18.76 -2.99
C PRO A 237 -11.57 19.18 -3.95
N ASP A 238 -11.25 20.06 -4.91
CA ASP A 238 -12.17 20.64 -5.90
C ASP A 238 -12.02 20.05 -7.30
N ALA A 239 -11.35 18.90 -7.42
CA ALA A 239 -11.11 18.24 -8.69
C ALA A 239 -11.61 16.80 -8.71
N GLU A 240 -11.95 16.32 -9.91
CA GLU A 240 -12.06 14.88 -10.16
C GLU A 240 -10.66 14.25 -10.12
N VAL A 241 -10.37 13.56 -9.01
CA VAL A 241 -9.06 12.96 -8.73
C VAL A 241 -9.14 11.45 -8.56
N PHE A 242 -10.32 10.84 -8.71
CA PHE A 242 -10.54 9.40 -8.67
C PHE A 242 -11.01 8.84 -10.02
N GLN A 243 -10.74 7.56 -10.24
CA GLN A 243 -11.07 6.84 -11.47
C GLN A 243 -12.56 6.52 -11.54
N ARG A 244 -13.08 6.49 -12.77
CA ARG A 244 -14.44 6.00 -13.06
C ARG A 244 -14.49 4.47 -13.14
N ARG A 245 -13.44 3.85 -13.69
CA ARG A 245 -13.34 2.39 -13.92
C ARG A 245 -13.10 1.59 -12.64
N SER A 246 -12.38 2.18 -11.70
CA SER A 246 -12.03 1.57 -10.41
C SER A 246 -12.36 2.56 -9.28
N PRO A 247 -13.64 2.71 -8.88
CA PRO A 247 -14.06 3.68 -7.88
C PRO A 247 -13.20 3.61 -6.60
N GLY A 248 -12.87 4.77 -6.05
CA GLY A 248 -12.01 4.86 -4.86
C GLY A 248 -10.51 4.72 -5.10
N HIS A 249 -10.05 4.63 -6.36
CA HIS A 249 -8.63 4.73 -6.73
C HIS A 249 -8.34 6.06 -7.41
N PRO A 250 -7.26 6.77 -7.05
CA PRO A 250 -6.88 7.99 -7.73
C PRO A 250 -6.67 7.81 -9.25
N ASN A 251 -7.09 8.81 -10.04
CA ASN A 251 -6.88 8.88 -11.49
C ASN A 251 -5.52 9.53 -11.82
N CYS A 252 -5.23 9.83 -13.08
CA CYS A 252 -3.96 10.46 -13.48
C CYS A 252 -3.62 11.75 -12.71
N ARG A 253 -4.62 12.59 -12.42
CA ARG A 253 -4.44 13.81 -11.63
C ARG A 253 -4.14 13.48 -10.16
N GLY A 254 -4.83 12.49 -9.62
CA GLY A 254 -4.58 12.01 -8.26
C GLY A 254 -3.22 11.32 -8.12
N ASP A 255 -2.85 10.46 -9.06
CA ASP A 255 -1.53 9.80 -9.14
C ASP A 255 -0.39 10.82 -9.19
N ARG A 256 -0.60 11.95 -9.87
CA ARG A 256 0.42 13.02 -9.97
C ARG A 256 0.62 13.80 -8.67
N ALA A 257 -0.41 13.81 -7.81
CA ALA A 257 -0.31 14.44 -6.49
C ALA A 257 0.38 13.53 -5.47
N MET A 258 0.36 12.21 -5.70
CA MET A 258 0.98 11.17 -4.87
C MET A 258 2.46 11.03 -5.17
#